data_AF-A0AAW8LN35-F1
#
_entry.id   AF-A0AAW8LN35-F1
#
_cell.length_a   1.000
_cell.length_b   1.000
_cell.length_c   1.000
_cell.angle_alpha   90.00
_cell.angle_beta   90.00
_cell.angle_gamma   90.00
#
_symmetry.space_group_name_H-M   'P 1'
#
loop_
_entity.id
_entity.type
_entity.pdbx_description
1 polymer ?
#
loop_
_entity_poly.entity_id
_entity_poly.type
_entity_poly.pdbx_seq_one_letter_code
_entity_poly.pdbx_strand_id
1 'polypeptide(L)'
;MYLEPNNRYSEGGGRINIAIPEHDVIGTHFFSHVGPDTLIEFIAGCDAPYLMDKLFKIESSIPLEDSNDVFEWVREQGMEQLKEARHSGVVSKRELRKLHEFLNGRDFDSARHLVECLETDLFTTVSNIYGDDWYFELNLSKPNPRYQEVKRIMEGVLSALRETIKAQAPKSAVVTDQVLMPMEPTQEIFRAFYDAFNLSEGGNTAQRFKEGYKAIVQYIRGQENEKSAP
;
A
#
# COMPACT_ATOMS: atom_id res chain seq x y z
N MET A 1 -19.35 -3.19 -6.33
CA MET A 1 -18.76 -3.54 -5.01
C MET A 1 -19.89 -3.73 -4.02
N TYR A 2 -19.78 -4.73 -3.16
CA TYR A 2 -20.76 -5.06 -2.11
C TYR A 2 -20.02 -5.28 -0.78
N LEU A 3 -20.54 -4.69 0.29
CA LEU A 3 -20.01 -4.79 1.65
C LEU A 3 -21.03 -5.53 2.52
N GLU A 4 -20.59 -6.56 3.22
CA GLU A 4 -21.36 -7.33 4.20
C GLU A 4 -20.74 -7.13 5.58
N PRO A 5 -21.12 -6.08 6.34
CA PRO A 5 -20.67 -5.90 7.72
C PRO A 5 -20.99 -7.14 8.56
N ASN A 6 -20.03 -7.59 9.36
CA ASN A 6 -20.18 -8.70 10.28
C ASN A 6 -19.34 -8.43 11.54
N ASN A 7 -20.01 -7.97 12.58
CA ASN A 7 -19.38 -7.57 13.84
C ASN A 7 -19.06 -8.73 14.80
N ARG A 8 -19.13 -9.99 14.32
CA ARG A 8 -18.89 -11.17 15.15
C ARG A 8 -17.49 -11.21 15.78
N TYR A 9 -16.49 -10.65 15.08
CA TYR A 9 -15.08 -10.73 15.48
C TYR A 9 -14.45 -9.36 15.79
N SER A 10 -14.96 -8.28 15.19
CA SER A 10 -14.56 -6.89 15.46
C SER A 10 -15.66 -5.93 14.97
N GLU A 11 -15.75 -4.73 15.54
CA GLU A 11 -16.78 -3.75 15.16
C GLU A 11 -16.73 -3.39 13.66
N GLY A 12 -15.54 -3.32 13.08
CA GLY A 12 -15.32 -3.11 11.64
C GLY A 12 -15.29 -4.36 10.77
N GLY A 13 -15.51 -5.54 11.35
CA GLY A 13 -15.39 -6.80 10.65
C GLY A 13 -16.43 -6.97 9.52
N GLY A 14 -16.10 -7.78 8.52
CA GLY A 14 -17.05 -8.12 7.47
C GLY A 14 -16.43 -8.63 6.17
N ARG A 15 -17.31 -8.93 5.20
CA ARG A 15 -16.91 -9.38 3.87
C ARG A 15 -17.01 -8.25 2.87
N ILE A 16 -16.04 -8.19 1.98
CA ILE A 16 -16.10 -7.38 0.77
C ILE A 16 -16.18 -8.31 -0.43
N ASN A 17 -17.03 -7.94 -1.39
CA ASN A 17 -17.10 -8.57 -2.70
C ASN A 17 -16.95 -7.48 -3.77
N ILE A 18 -15.98 -7.63 -4.67
CA ILE A 18 -15.79 -6.74 -5.81
C ILE A 18 -15.80 -7.58 -7.07
N ALA A 19 -16.63 -7.17 -8.03
CA ALA A 19 -16.62 -7.66 -9.39
C ALA A 19 -16.27 -6.49 -10.31
N ILE A 20 -15.34 -6.73 -11.22
CA ILE A 20 -14.96 -5.83 -12.32
C ILE A 20 -15.19 -6.64 -13.60
N PRO A 21 -16.44 -6.66 -14.12
CA PRO A 21 -16.83 -7.53 -15.23
C PRO A 21 -16.01 -7.29 -16.50
N GLU A 22 -15.64 -6.04 -16.76
CA GLU A 22 -14.88 -5.65 -17.96
C GLU A 22 -13.48 -6.29 -18.00
N HIS A 23 -12.94 -6.70 -16.85
CA HIS A 23 -11.62 -7.34 -16.73
C HIS A 23 -11.71 -8.82 -16.30
N ASP A 24 -12.92 -9.38 -16.22
CA ASP A 24 -13.19 -10.74 -15.74
C ASP A 24 -12.50 -11.02 -14.39
N VAL A 25 -12.66 -10.09 -13.44
CA VAL A 25 -12.06 -10.19 -12.10
C VAL A 25 -13.15 -10.15 -11.04
N ILE A 26 -13.17 -11.17 -10.18
CA ILE A 26 -14.03 -11.23 -9.00
C ILE A 26 -13.15 -11.55 -7.79
N GLY A 27 -13.30 -10.75 -6.74
CA GLY A 27 -12.55 -10.87 -5.51
C GLY A 27 -13.46 -10.80 -4.30
N THR A 28 -13.23 -11.71 -3.36
CA THR A 28 -13.95 -11.77 -2.09
C THR A 28 -12.97 -11.98 -0.95
N HIS A 29 -13.13 -11.21 0.12
CA HIS A 29 -12.30 -11.36 1.31
C HIS A 29 -13.10 -11.03 2.57
N PHE A 30 -12.83 -11.78 3.65
CA PHE A 30 -13.42 -11.54 4.96
C PHE A 30 -12.37 -10.97 5.90
N PHE A 31 -12.59 -9.74 6.37
CA PHE A 31 -11.74 -9.09 7.36
C PHE A 31 -12.32 -9.35 8.75
N SER A 32 -11.62 -10.15 9.56
CA SER A 32 -12.08 -10.57 10.89
C SER A 32 -11.64 -9.64 12.02
N HIS A 33 -10.48 -8.99 11.89
CA HIS A 33 -9.89 -8.15 12.94
C HIS A 33 -9.58 -6.77 12.39
N VAL A 34 -10.63 -5.96 12.30
CA VAL A 34 -10.57 -4.57 11.90
C VAL A 34 -10.64 -3.72 13.18
N GLY A 35 -10.05 -2.52 13.17
CA GLY A 35 -10.09 -1.59 14.31
C GLY A 35 -11.51 -1.13 14.69
N PRO A 36 -11.64 -0.05 15.48
CA PRO A 36 -12.96 0.47 15.88
C PRO A 36 -13.76 1.09 14.72
N ASP A 37 -13.14 1.23 13.54
CA ASP A 37 -13.75 1.78 12.34
C ASP A 37 -14.86 0.88 11.81
N THR A 38 -15.89 1.44 11.18
CA THR A 38 -16.84 0.64 10.41
C THR A 38 -16.14 -0.04 9.23
N LEU A 39 -16.72 -1.13 8.69
CA LEU A 39 -16.15 -1.82 7.52
C LEU A 39 -15.88 -0.87 6.35
N ILE A 40 -16.76 0.10 6.10
CA ILE A 40 -16.57 1.07 5.01
C ILE A 40 -15.39 2.02 5.28
N GLU A 41 -15.23 2.49 6.52
CA GLU A 41 -14.11 3.34 6.94
C GLU A 41 -12.78 2.61 6.86
N PHE A 42 -12.74 1.36 7.32
CA PHE A 42 -11.56 0.51 7.21
C PHE A 42 -11.14 0.29 5.75
N ILE A 43 -12.08 -0.10 4.88
CA ILE A 43 -11.79 -0.32 3.46
C ILE A 43 -11.32 0.98 2.81
N ALA A 44 -11.95 2.12 3.12
CA ALA A 44 -11.52 3.42 2.60
C ALA A 44 -10.11 3.83 3.10
N GLY A 45 -9.72 3.39 4.30
CA GLY A 45 -8.39 3.60 4.88
C GLY A 45 -7.29 2.72 4.27
N CYS A 46 -7.64 1.63 3.60
CA CYS A 46 -6.67 0.75 2.95
C CYS A 46 -6.04 1.40 1.72
N ASP A 47 -4.85 0.90 1.34
CA ASP A 47 -4.27 1.18 0.03
C ASP A 47 -4.75 0.16 -1.02
N ALA A 48 -4.66 0.53 -2.29
CA ALA A 48 -5.07 -0.36 -3.37
C ALA A 48 -4.22 -1.64 -3.43
N PRO A 49 -2.87 -1.61 -3.33
CA PRO A 49 -2.06 -2.83 -3.35
C PRO A 49 -2.46 -3.87 -2.29
N TYR A 50 -2.75 -3.46 -1.06
CA TYR A 50 -3.21 -4.35 0.00
C TYR A 50 -4.53 -5.02 -0.35
N LEU A 51 -5.50 -4.26 -0.86
CA LEU A 51 -6.78 -4.83 -1.27
C LEU A 51 -6.64 -5.72 -2.50
N MET A 52 -5.79 -5.36 -3.46
CA MET A 52 -5.47 -6.16 -4.64
C MET A 52 -4.94 -7.54 -4.23
N ASP A 53 -3.98 -7.60 -3.30
CA ASP A 53 -3.43 -8.84 -2.75
C ASP A 53 -4.52 -9.71 -2.10
N LYS A 54 -5.38 -9.09 -1.27
CA LYS A 54 -6.43 -9.82 -0.53
C LYS A 54 -7.56 -10.31 -1.42
N LEU A 55 -7.90 -9.58 -2.48
CA LEU A 55 -9.09 -9.80 -3.29
C LEU A 55 -8.82 -10.60 -4.57
N PHE A 56 -7.76 -10.26 -5.32
CA PHE A 56 -7.71 -10.61 -6.72
C PHE A 56 -6.61 -11.59 -7.11
N LYS A 57 -5.62 -11.88 -6.25
CA LYS A 57 -4.51 -12.82 -6.54
C LYS A 57 -3.85 -12.60 -7.93
N ILE A 58 -3.88 -11.37 -8.43
CA ILE A 58 -3.24 -10.99 -9.69
C ILE A 58 -1.81 -10.59 -9.35
N GLU A 59 -0.84 -11.21 -10.00
CA GLU A 59 0.58 -10.86 -9.82
C GLU A 59 0.86 -9.45 -10.33
N SER A 60 1.62 -8.66 -9.56
CA SER A 60 1.96 -7.27 -9.91
C SER A 60 2.92 -7.15 -11.09
N SER A 61 3.65 -8.22 -11.37
CA SER A 61 4.65 -8.34 -12.43
C SER A 61 4.45 -9.66 -13.16
N ILE A 62 4.85 -9.70 -14.43
CA ILE A 62 4.87 -10.91 -15.26
C ILE A 62 6.26 -11.07 -15.88
N PRO A 63 6.65 -12.28 -16.31
CA PRO A 63 7.89 -12.48 -17.05
C PRO A 63 7.95 -11.57 -18.30
N LEU A 64 9.17 -11.28 -18.76
CA LEU A 64 9.39 -10.67 -20.08
C LEU A 64 8.98 -11.67 -21.16
N GLU A 65 8.29 -11.19 -22.20
CA GLU A 65 7.65 -12.03 -23.24
C GLU A 65 8.29 -11.81 -24.63
N ASP A 66 8.99 -10.70 -24.84
CA ASP A 66 9.61 -10.39 -26.12
C ASP A 66 10.85 -9.51 -26.01
N SER A 67 11.55 -9.38 -27.13
CA SER A 67 12.75 -8.54 -27.24
C SER A 67 12.55 -7.07 -26.85
N ASN A 68 11.36 -6.49 -27.07
CA ASN A 68 11.08 -5.11 -26.64
C ASN A 68 11.02 -5.03 -25.13
N ASP A 69 10.42 -6.01 -24.46
CA ASP A 69 10.40 -6.08 -23.00
C ASP A 69 11.82 -6.11 -22.41
N VAL A 70 12.74 -6.84 -23.04
CA VAL A 70 14.16 -6.84 -22.63
C VAL A 70 14.80 -5.48 -22.83
N PHE A 71 14.58 -4.82 -23.98
CA PHE A 71 15.14 -3.50 -24.21
C PHE A 71 14.59 -2.44 -23.25
N GLU A 72 13.30 -2.53 -22.93
CA GLU A 72 12.66 -1.68 -21.93
C GLU A 72 13.20 -1.95 -20.53
N TRP A 73 13.35 -3.21 -20.13
CA TRP A 73 13.97 -3.57 -18.86
C TRP A 73 15.40 -3.04 -18.77
N VAL A 74 16.21 -3.18 -19.83
CA VAL A 74 17.58 -2.62 -19.88
C VAL A 74 17.53 -1.10 -19.76
N ARG A 75 16.58 -0.42 -20.42
CA ARG A 75 16.43 1.03 -20.35
C ARG A 75 16.11 1.52 -18.93
N GLU A 76 15.26 0.80 -18.22
CA GLU A 76 14.76 1.19 -16.89
C GLU A 76 15.69 0.76 -15.75
N GLN A 77 16.31 -0.42 -15.84
CA GLN A 77 17.01 -1.06 -14.73
C GLN A 77 18.47 -1.43 -15.03
N GLY A 78 18.78 -1.81 -16.27
CA GLY A 78 20.11 -2.34 -16.64
C GLY A 78 21.10 -1.34 -17.28
N MET A 79 20.66 -0.11 -17.54
CA MET A 79 21.39 0.83 -18.40
C MET A 79 22.71 1.30 -17.78
N GLU A 80 22.79 1.38 -16.46
CA GLU A 80 23.98 1.85 -15.75
C GLU A 80 25.12 0.81 -15.86
N GLN A 81 24.82 -0.45 -15.58
CA GLN A 81 25.75 -1.57 -15.69
C GLN A 81 26.23 -1.73 -17.14
N LEU A 82 25.32 -1.60 -18.11
CA LEU A 82 25.66 -1.63 -19.53
C LEU A 82 26.65 -0.52 -19.91
N LYS A 83 26.45 0.71 -19.42
CA LYS A 83 27.35 1.84 -19.67
C LYS A 83 28.72 1.60 -19.04
N GLU A 84 28.76 1.09 -17.83
CA GLU A 84 30.01 0.80 -17.11
C GLU A 84 30.80 -0.32 -17.80
N ALA A 85 30.14 -1.41 -18.22
CA ALA A 85 30.76 -2.50 -18.99
C ALA A 85 31.36 -1.99 -20.32
N ARG A 86 30.71 -1.01 -20.97
CA ARG A 86 31.23 -0.37 -22.19
C ARG A 86 32.35 0.63 -21.90
N HIS A 87 32.32 1.31 -20.76
CA HIS A 87 33.34 2.28 -20.38
C HIS A 87 34.66 1.60 -19.99
N SER A 88 34.56 0.54 -19.19
CA SER A 88 35.68 -0.30 -18.75
C SER A 88 36.29 -1.15 -19.88
N GLY A 89 35.56 -1.35 -20.98
CA GLY A 89 36.00 -2.17 -22.11
C GLY A 89 35.81 -3.68 -21.89
N VAL A 90 35.11 -4.07 -20.82
CA VAL A 90 34.69 -5.45 -20.54
C VAL A 90 33.82 -6.00 -21.67
N VAL A 91 33.01 -5.14 -22.29
CA VAL A 91 32.24 -5.48 -23.49
C VAL A 91 32.49 -4.47 -24.62
N SER A 92 32.73 -4.98 -25.81
CA SER A 92 32.92 -4.19 -27.02
C SER A 92 31.60 -3.79 -27.68
N LYS A 93 31.64 -2.70 -28.47
CA LYS A 93 30.50 -2.29 -29.30
C LYS A 93 30.05 -3.38 -30.29
N ARG A 94 30.97 -4.24 -30.74
CA ARG A 94 30.66 -5.33 -31.68
C ARG A 94 29.84 -6.43 -31.00
N GLU A 95 30.18 -6.79 -29.77
CA GLU A 95 29.44 -7.78 -28.98
C GLU A 95 28.03 -7.29 -28.65
N LEU A 96 27.90 -6.03 -28.21
CA LEU A 96 26.58 -5.43 -27.97
C LEU A 96 25.71 -5.39 -29.23
N ARG A 97 26.32 -5.13 -30.40
CA ARG A 97 25.59 -5.15 -31.67
C ARG A 97 25.10 -6.54 -32.02
N LYS A 98 25.93 -7.57 -31.85
CA LYS A 98 25.54 -8.96 -32.07
C LYS A 98 24.39 -9.37 -31.13
N LEU A 99 24.50 -9.03 -29.85
CA LEU A 99 23.45 -9.31 -28.86
C LEU A 99 22.13 -8.62 -29.24
N HIS A 100 22.20 -7.34 -29.62
CA HIS A 100 21.03 -6.60 -30.09
C HIS A 100 20.42 -7.25 -31.34
N GLU A 101 21.22 -7.59 -32.35
CA GLU A 101 20.76 -8.25 -33.58
C GLU A 101 20.15 -9.63 -33.30
N PHE A 102 20.68 -10.37 -32.32
CA PHE A 102 20.14 -11.66 -31.90
C PHE A 102 18.78 -11.52 -31.22
N LEU A 103 18.63 -10.55 -30.31
CA LEU A 103 17.39 -10.33 -29.57
C LEU A 103 16.29 -9.78 -30.47
N ASN A 104 16.63 -8.85 -31.37
CA ASN A 104 15.67 -8.09 -32.15
C ASN A 104 14.68 -8.97 -32.94
N GLY A 105 13.39 -8.90 -32.57
CA GLY A 105 12.32 -9.63 -33.23
C GLY A 105 12.16 -11.09 -32.79
N ARG A 106 12.76 -11.47 -31.65
CA ARG A 106 12.50 -12.77 -31.01
C ARG A 106 11.47 -12.65 -29.90
N ASP A 107 10.69 -13.71 -29.79
CA ASP A 107 9.75 -13.97 -28.71
C ASP A 107 10.36 -15.02 -27.75
N PHE A 108 10.08 -14.87 -26.46
CA PHE A 108 10.44 -15.84 -25.43
C PHE A 108 9.46 -15.69 -24.27
N ASP A 109 9.05 -16.77 -23.62
CA ASP A 109 8.00 -16.74 -22.60
C ASP A 109 8.56 -16.58 -21.16
N SER A 110 9.88 -16.53 -21.00
CA SER A 110 10.53 -16.41 -19.71
C SER A 110 12.02 -16.07 -19.82
N ALA A 111 12.60 -15.57 -18.72
CA ALA A 111 14.05 -15.42 -18.55
C ALA A 111 14.81 -16.73 -18.82
N ARG A 112 14.23 -17.86 -18.41
CA ARG A 112 14.81 -19.19 -18.63
C ARG A 112 14.86 -19.54 -20.12
N HIS A 113 13.76 -19.35 -20.84
CA HIS A 113 13.71 -19.61 -22.27
C HIS A 113 14.66 -18.68 -23.04
N LEU A 114 14.79 -17.42 -22.62
CA LEU A 114 15.80 -16.51 -23.16
C LEU A 114 17.23 -17.09 -23.00
N VAL A 115 17.59 -17.56 -21.80
CA VAL A 115 18.90 -18.18 -21.53
C VAL A 115 19.12 -19.42 -22.40
N GLU A 116 18.11 -20.28 -22.53
CA GLU A 116 18.19 -21.50 -23.36
C GLU A 116 18.39 -21.18 -24.86
N CYS A 117 17.99 -19.98 -25.30
CA CYS A 117 18.19 -19.53 -26.69
C CYS A 117 19.57 -18.90 -26.93
N LEU A 118 20.24 -18.38 -25.91
CA LEU A 118 21.49 -17.63 -26.09
C LEU A 118 22.65 -18.55 -26.50
N GLU A 119 23.36 -18.16 -27.56
CA GLU A 119 24.65 -18.76 -27.91
C GLU A 119 25.69 -18.44 -26.82
N THR A 120 26.72 -19.29 -26.68
CA THR A 120 27.72 -19.17 -25.61
C THR A 120 28.42 -17.80 -25.57
N ASP A 121 28.74 -17.21 -26.73
CA ASP A 121 29.36 -15.88 -26.79
C ASP A 121 28.38 -14.77 -26.38
N LEU A 122 27.10 -14.90 -26.72
CA LEU A 122 26.05 -13.97 -26.32
C LEU A 122 25.72 -14.09 -24.83
N PHE A 123 25.64 -15.30 -24.29
CA PHE A 123 25.49 -15.53 -22.86
C PHE A 123 26.65 -14.89 -22.09
N THR A 124 27.89 -15.13 -22.53
CA THR A 124 29.09 -14.51 -21.94
C THR A 124 29.02 -12.98 -22.00
N THR A 125 28.51 -12.42 -23.10
CA THR A 125 28.33 -10.97 -23.24
C THR A 125 27.36 -10.41 -22.19
N VAL A 126 26.24 -11.09 -21.95
CA VAL A 126 25.26 -10.68 -20.93
C VAL A 126 25.85 -10.84 -19.52
N SER A 127 26.50 -11.97 -19.23
CA SER A 127 27.13 -12.22 -17.93
C SER A 127 28.25 -11.23 -17.61
N ASN A 128 29.00 -10.78 -18.61
CA ASN A 128 30.01 -9.74 -18.45
C ASN A 128 29.42 -8.38 -18.05
N ILE A 129 28.13 -8.14 -18.35
CA ILE A 129 27.44 -6.89 -17.99
C ILE A 129 26.77 -7.02 -16.63
N TYR A 130 26.14 -8.17 -16.36
CA TYR A 130 25.19 -8.32 -15.26
C TYR A 130 25.55 -9.42 -14.24
N GLY A 131 26.68 -10.09 -14.40
CA GLY A 131 27.11 -11.24 -13.59
C GLY A 131 26.62 -12.58 -14.14
N ASP A 132 27.23 -13.70 -13.71
CA ASP A 132 26.94 -15.03 -14.26
C ASP A 132 25.52 -15.54 -13.93
N ASP A 133 24.96 -15.12 -12.80
CA ASP A 133 23.64 -15.51 -12.31
C ASP A 133 22.54 -14.48 -12.61
N TRP A 134 22.78 -13.60 -13.60
CA TRP A 134 21.88 -12.49 -13.96
C TRP A 134 20.42 -12.89 -14.13
N TYR A 135 20.14 -14.06 -14.71
CA TYR A 135 18.78 -14.55 -14.98
C TYR A 135 18.06 -15.06 -13.73
N PHE A 136 18.79 -15.37 -12.65
CA PHE A 136 18.21 -15.67 -11.33
C PHE A 136 18.11 -14.42 -10.45
N GLU A 137 19.13 -13.56 -10.47
CA GLU A 137 19.25 -12.43 -9.54
C GLU A 137 18.43 -11.19 -9.96
N LEU A 138 18.33 -10.91 -11.26
CA LEU A 138 17.75 -9.66 -11.74
C LEU A 138 16.22 -9.64 -11.80
N ASN A 139 15.55 -10.77 -11.52
CA ASN A 139 14.09 -10.92 -11.59
C ASN A 139 13.50 -10.26 -12.86
N LEU A 140 13.93 -10.73 -14.03
CA LEU A 140 13.56 -10.19 -15.34
C LEU A 140 12.05 -10.28 -15.56
N SER A 141 11.38 -9.20 -15.23
CA SER A 141 9.93 -9.08 -15.22
C SER A 141 9.51 -7.67 -15.59
N LYS A 142 8.29 -7.55 -16.11
CA LYS A 142 7.65 -6.28 -16.46
C LYS A 142 6.41 -6.06 -15.60
N PRO A 143 5.96 -4.81 -15.40
CA PRO A 143 4.69 -4.54 -14.74
C PRO A 143 3.54 -5.25 -15.46
N ASN A 144 2.68 -5.95 -14.72
CA ASN A 144 1.54 -6.64 -15.31
C ASN A 144 0.46 -5.62 -15.72
N PRO A 145 0.13 -5.45 -17.02
CA PRO A 145 -0.86 -4.46 -17.46
C PRO A 145 -2.23 -4.69 -16.81
N ARG A 146 -2.66 -5.95 -16.67
CA ARG A 146 -3.93 -6.32 -16.03
C ARG A 146 -3.94 -5.88 -14.56
N TYR A 147 -2.85 -6.09 -13.84
CA TYR A 147 -2.73 -5.62 -12.46
C TYR A 147 -2.83 -4.09 -12.39
N GLN A 148 -2.14 -3.37 -13.28
CA GLN A 148 -2.14 -1.91 -13.29
C GLN A 148 -3.53 -1.34 -13.58
N GLU A 149 -4.28 -1.92 -14.51
CA GLU A 149 -5.65 -1.51 -14.82
C GLU A 149 -6.59 -1.72 -13.62
N VAL A 150 -6.58 -2.92 -13.05
CA VAL A 150 -7.42 -3.26 -11.90
C VAL A 150 -7.03 -2.42 -10.68
N LYS A 151 -5.73 -2.14 -10.49
CA LYS A 151 -5.25 -1.23 -9.45
C LYS A 151 -5.80 0.19 -9.62
N ARG A 152 -5.80 0.74 -10.84
CA ARG A 152 -6.39 2.07 -11.11
C ARG A 152 -7.88 2.11 -10.81
N ILE A 153 -8.62 1.06 -11.16
CA ILE A 153 -10.05 0.93 -10.82
C ILE A 153 -10.23 0.90 -9.30
N MET A 154 -9.42 0.11 -8.59
CA MET A 154 -9.44 0.05 -7.13
C MET A 154 -9.14 1.40 -6.48
N GLU A 155 -8.14 2.13 -6.98
CA GLU A 155 -7.82 3.49 -6.53
C GLU A 155 -9.02 4.44 -6.71
N GLY A 156 -9.72 4.34 -7.84
CA GLY A 156 -10.95 5.10 -8.09
C GLY A 156 -12.08 4.73 -7.12
N VAL A 157 -12.29 3.44 -6.86
CA VAL A 157 -13.28 2.95 -5.89
C VAL A 157 -12.97 3.48 -4.48
N LEU A 158 -11.71 3.38 -4.05
CA LEU A 158 -11.26 3.89 -2.75
C LEU A 158 -11.45 5.39 -2.64
N SER A 159 -11.15 6.15 -3.71
CA SER A 159 -11.40 7.59 -3.74
C SER A 159 -12.87 7.93 -3.56
N ALA A 160 -13.76 7.26 -4.29
CA ALA A 160 -15.21 7.48 -4.18
C ALA A 160 -15.75 7.12 -2.79
N LEU A 161 -15.23 6.06 -2.16
CA LEU A 161 -15.59 5.69 -0.78
C LEU A 161 -15.19 6.78 0.21
N ARG A 162 -13.96 7.30 0.10
CA ARG A 162 -13.47 8.40 0.95
C ARG A 162 -14.31 9.66 0.80
N GLU A 163 -14.71 9.99 -0.43
CA GLU A 163 -15.61 11.13 -0.69
C GLU A 163 -16.99 10.93 -0.09
N THR A 164 -17.54 9.72 -0.21
CA THR A 164 -18.84 9.35 0.36
C THR A 164 -18.83 9.48 1.89
N ILE A 165 -17.78 8.98 2.56
CA ILE A 165 -17.60 9.11 4.01
C ILE A 165 -17.53 10.59 4.41
N LYS A 166 -16.74 11.40 3.68
CA LYS A 166 -16.65 12.85 3.93
C LYS A 166 -18.00 13.57 3.75
N ALA A 167 -18.80 13.15 2.79
CA ALA A 167 -20.12 13.73 2.51
C ALA A 167 -21.19 13.32 3.54
N GLN A 168 -21.05 12.14 4.14
CA GLN A 168 -21.95 11.61 5.18
C GLN A 168 -21.56 12.06 6.59
N ALA A 169 -20.34 12.57 6.79
CA ALA A 169 -19.97 13.23 8.02
C ALA A 169 -20.92 14.42 8.26
N PRO A 170 -21.62 14.49 9.40
CA PRO A 170 -22.56 15.57 9.64
C PRO A 170 -21.82 16.91 9.62
N LYS A 171 -22.35 17.89 8.87
CA LYS A 171 -21.95 19.32 8.93
C LYS A 171 -22.34 19.98 10.29
N SER A 172 -22.36 19.22 11.38
CA SER A 172 -22.63 19.72 12.72
C SER A 172 -21.37 19.60 13.58
N ALA A 173 -20.75 20.76 13.80
CA ALA A 173 -19.71 21.06 14.77
C ALA A 173 -18.51 20.11 14.78
N VAL A 174 -17.41 20.58 14.17
CA VAL A 174 -16.09 20.36 14.76
C VAL A 174 -16.14 20.98 16.17
N VAL A 175 -16.65 20.25 17.14
CA VAL A 175 -16.19 20.41 18.51
C VAL A 175 -14.82 19.77 18.50
N THR A 176 -13.80 20.60 18.29
CA THR A 176 -12.44 20.26 18.67
C THR A 176 -12.44 20.03 20.18
N ASP A 177 -12.77 18.82 20.61
CA ASP A 177 -12.48 18.30 21.96
C ASP A 177 -10.98 17.99 22.11
N GLN A 178 -10.13 18.65 21.32
CA GLN A 178 -8.70 18.69 21.53
C GLN A 178 -8.41 19.90 22.43
N VAL A 179 -8.45 19.68 23.73
CA VAL A 179 -7.82 20.62 24.66
C VAL A 179 -6.32 20.35 24.60
N LEU A 180 -5.55 21.34 24.16
CA LEU A 180 -4.10 21.29 24.19
C LEU A 180 -3.68 21.13 25.66
N MET A 181 -3.16 19.95 25.99
CA MET A 181 -2.60 19.69 27.31
C MET A 181 -1.46 20.70 27.53
N PRO A 182 -1.48 21.46 28.63
CA PRO A 182 -0.33 22.31 28.96
C PRO A 182 0.91 21.42 29.09
N MET A 183 2.07 21.92 28.61
CA MET A 183 3.34 21.19 28.65
C MET A 183 3.70 20.70 30.06
N GLU A 184 3.22 21.40 31.09
CA GLU A 184 3.29 20.98 32.50
C GLU A 184 1.86 20.95 33.07
N PRO A 185 1.23 19.78 33.19
CA PRO A 185 -0.10 19.68 33.77
C PRO A 185 -0.03 19.96 35.28
N THR A 186 -0.95 20.79 35.79
CA THR A 186 -1.03 21.04 37.23
C THR A 186 -1.44 19.79 37.99
N GLN A 187 -1.13 19.73 39.30
CA GLN A 187 -1.56 18.60 40.16
C GLN A 187 -3.08 18.37 40.13
N GLU A 188 -3.86 19.43 39.94
CA GLU A 188 -5.32 19.36 39.87
C GLU A 188 -5.81 18.72 38.57
N ILE A 189 -5.16 19.01 37.44
CA ILE A 189 -5.44 18.36 36.15
C ILE A 189 -5.16 16.85 36.26
N PHE A 190 -4.03 16.49 36.86
CA PHE A 190 -3.70 15.09 37.12
C PHE A 190 -4.70 14.42 38.06
N ARG A 191 -5.16 15.12 39.09
CA ARG A 191 -6.14 14.58 40.04
C ARG A 191 -7.51 14.36 39.39
N ALA A 192 -7.99 15.31 38.59
CA ALA A 192 -9.23 15.17 37.83
C ALA A 192 -9.19 13.95 36.88
N PHE A 193 -8.07 13.76 36.20
CA PHE A 193 -7.85 12.55 35.38
C PHE A 193 -7.86 11.28 36.23
N TYR A 194 -7.08 11.25 37.30
CA TYR A 194 -6.86 10.07 38.13
C TYR A 194 -8.14 9.60 38.83
N ASP A 195 -8.93 10.53 39.35
CA ASP A 195 -10.19 10.23 40.01
C ASP A 195 -11.19 9.66 39.00
N ALA A 196 -11.34 10.30 37.83
CA ALA A 196 -12.23 9.81 36.76
C ALA A 196 -11.76 8.46 36.16
N PHE A 197 -10.46 8.26 36.02
CA PHE A 197 -9.88 7.00 35.53
C PHE A 197 -10.13 5.83 36.49
N ASN A 198 -10.09 6.08 37.80
CA ASN A 198 -10.26 5.05 38.83
C ASN A 198 -11.71 4.81 39.24
N LEU A 199 -12.57 5.83 39.10
CA LEU A 199 -14.01 5.72 39.36
C LEU A 199 -14.79 5.21 38.14
N SER A 200 -14.18 5.15 36.96
CA SER A 200 -14.81 4.63 35.75
C SER A 200 -15.06 3.13 35.84
N GLU A 201 -16.33 2.72 35.70
CA GLU A 201 -16.74 1.32 35.53
C GLU A 201 -16.42 0.75 34.13
N GLY A 202 -15.59 1.43 33.33
CA GLY A 202 -15.25 1.03 31.96
C GLY A 202 -14.65 -0.37 31.91
N GLY A 203 -15.19 -1.22 31.01
CA GLY A 203 -14.84 -2.64 30.90
C GLY A 203 -13.42 -2.92 30.38
N ASN A 204 -12.72 -1.89 29.89
CA ASN A 204 -11.32 -1.97 29.49
C ASN A 204 -10.56 -0.66 29.74
N THR A 205 -9.23 -0.75 29.71
CA THR A 205 -8.32 0.37 29.99
C THR A 205 -8.54 1.56 29.06
N ALA A 206 -8.83 1.33 27.76
CA ALA A 206 -9.04 2.40 26.79
C ALA A 206 -10.29 3.24 27.11
N GLN A 207 -11.38 2.60 27.55
CA GLN A 207 -12.59 3.29 28.00
C GLN A 207 -12.32 4.14 29.25
N ARG A 208 -11.55 3.61 30.20
CA ARG A 208 -11.15 4.36 31.42
C ARG A 208 -10.28 5.58 31.08
N PHE A 209 -9.36 5.45 30.12
CA PHE A 209 -8.58 6.60 29.61
C PHE A 209 -9.46 7.66 28.96
N LYS A 210 -10.49 7.26 28.22
CA LYS A 210 -11.45 8.20 27.60
C LYS A 210 -12.21 9.00 28.65
N GLU A 211 -12.67 8.36 29.72
CA GLU A 211 -13.34 9.05 30.84
C GLU A 211 -12.38 9.99 31.61
N GLY A 212 -11.15 9.54 31.84
CA GLY A 212 -10.10 10.40 32.41
C GLY A 212 -9.84 11.65 31.58
N TYR A 213 -9.74 11.52 30.25
CA TYR A 213 -9.51 12.66 29.35
C TYR A 213 -10.69 13.63 29.33
N LYS A 214 -11.94 13.14 29.33
CA LYS A 214 -13.14 14.00 29.46
C LYS A 214 -13.11 14.85 30.72
N ALA A 215 -12.70 14.29 31.85
CA ALA A 215 -12.61 15.02 33.12
C ALA A 215 -11.59 16.17 33.07
N ILE A 216 -10.44 15.95 32.41
CA ILE A 216 -9.46 17.02 32.15
C ILE A 216 -10.10 18.15 31.33
N VAL A 217 -10.78 17.80 30.23
CA VAL A 217 -11.42 18.79 29.34
C VAL A 217 -12.46 19.62 30.07
N GLN A 218 -13.28 18.99 30.93
CA GLN A 218 -14.26 19.69 31.76
C GLN A 218 -13.59 20.62 32.79
N TYR A 219 -12.52 20.17 33.44
CA TYR A 219 -11.76 20.98 34.40
C TYR A 219 -11.19 22.25 33.76
N ILE A 220 -10.53 22.11 32.61
CA ILE A 220 -9.91 23.23 31.91
C ILE A 220 -10.96 24.24 31.43
N ARG A 221 -12.08 23.76 30.86
CA ARG A 221 -13.20 24.63 30.44
C ARG A 221 -13.88 25.34 31.62
N GLY A 222 -13.97 24.69 32.78
CA GLY A 222 -14.48 25.32 34.01
C GLY A 222 -13.63 26.50 34.45
N GLN A 223 -12.30 26.37 34.40
CA GLN A 223 -11.34 27.42 34.73
C GLN A 223 -11.35 28.59 33.74
N GLU A 224 -11.57 28.32 32.45
CA GLU A 224 -11.71 29.38 31.42
C GLU A 224 -12.99 30.21 31.61
N ASN A 225 -14.09 29.58 32.02
CA ASN A 225 -15.34 30.28 32.31
C ASN A 225 -15.26 31.14 33.58
N GLU A 226 -14.53 30.71 34.62
CA GLU A 226 -14.31 31.49 35.84
C GLU A 226 -13.41 32.73 35.61
N LYS A 227 -12.44 32.65 34.67
CA LYS A 227 -11.61 33.80 34.28
C LYS A 227 -12.33 34.81 33.38
N SER A 228 -13.50 34.45 32.86
CA SER A 228 -14.30 35.26 31.91
C SER A 228 -15.50 35.95 32.57
N ALA A 229 -15.74 35.74 33.86
CA ALA A 229 -16.76 36.45 34.62
C ALA A 229 -16.19 37.79 35.15
N PRO A 230 -16.90 38.93 34.96
CA PRO A 230 -16.43 40.26 35.37
C PRO A 230 -16.33 40.45 36.88
#